data_AF-A0A955Q5C4-F1
#
_entry.id   AF-A0A955Q5C4-F1
#
_cell.length_a   1.000
_cell.length_b   1.000
_cell.length_c   1.000
_cell.angle_alpha   90.00
_cell.angle_beta   90.00
_cell.angle_gamma   90.00
#
_symmetry.space_group_name_H-M   'P 1'
#
loop_
_entity.id
_entity.type
_entity.pdbx_description
1 polymer ?
#
loop_
_entity_poly.entity_id
_entity_poly.type
_entity_poly.pdbx_seq_one_letter_code
_entity_poly.pdbx_strand_id
1 'polypeptide(L)'
;MVCIPSPLLCVRLLPSIIMVYLQVFLLIMAANAAPIFGRLLMKGRWNAPLDGGATFFDGQPWLGPSKTYRGVVFSLVGTVLAADVLAMPWDIGLLTGGLAMTGDCLSSFIKRRLGYASGGMALGLDQIPESLFPLLGLWGPLSLSAIGIMATAGAFMVFELFISPILYRFRIRKNPH
;
A
#
# COMPACT_ATOMS: atom_id res chain seq x y z
N MET A 1 -12.94 32.66 18.67
CA MET A 1 -13.17 33.19 17.31
C MET A 1 -12.66 32.17 16.32
N VAL A 2 -13.56 31.46 15.64
CA VAL A 2 -13.17 30.58 14.52
C VAL A 2 -13.03 31.49 13.31
N CYS A 3 -11.79 31.77 12.90
CA CYS A 3 -11.52 32.45 11.63
C CYS A 3 -11.94 31.50 10.50
N ILE A 4 -13.16 31.70 9.98
CA ILE A 4 -13.57 31.04 8.74
C ILE A 4 -12.72 31.67 7.63
N PRO A 5 -11.87 30.90 6.94
CA PRO A 5 -11.07 31.44 5.85
C PRO A 5 -11.99 31.99 4.77
N SER A 6 -11.62 33.13 4.19
CA SER A 6 -12.40 33.74 3.11
C SER A 6 -12.62 32.73 1.95
N PRO A 7 -13.79 32.74 1.29
CA PRO A 7 -14.11 31.78 0.23
C PRO A 7 -13.07 31.77 -0.92
N LEU A 8 -12.43 32.91 -1.18
CA LEU A 8 -11.34 33.03 -2.16
C LEU A 8 -10.05 32.31 -1.73
N LEU A 9 -9.73 32.28 -0.44
CA LEU A 9 -8.60 31.50 0.09
C LEU A 9 -8.90 30.00 0.02
N CYS A 10 -10.14 29.60 0.27
CA CYS A 10 -10.59 28.21 0.17
C CYS A 10 -10.46 27.68 -1.28
N VAL A 11 -10.87 28.47 -2.27
CA VAL A 11 -10.74 28.13 -3.71
C VAL A 11 -9.27 28.05 -4.16
N ARG A 12 -8.37 28.84 -3.57
CA ARG A 12 -6.92 28.77 -3.90
C ARG A 12 -6.21 27.57 -3.26
N LEU A 13 -6.68 27.09 -2.11
CA LEU A 13 -6.10 25.95 -1.39
C LEU A 13 -6.65 24.59 -1.85
N LEU A 14 -7.85 24.58 -2.45
CA LEU A 14 -8.49 23.38 -2.99
C LEU A 14 -7.60 22.59 -3.97
N PRO A 15 -6.97 23.23 -4.99
CA PRO A 15 -6.06 22.53 -5.90
C PRO A 15 -4.85 21.90 -5.19
N SER A 16 -4.29 22.57 -4.18
CA SER A 16 -3.16 22.04 -3.42
C SER A 16 -3.54 20.83 -2.55
N ILE A 17 -4.73 20.84 -1.94
CA ILE A 17 -5.20 19.73 -1.12
C ILE A 17 -5.45 18.50 -1.99
N ILE A 18 -6.14 18.67 -3.12
CA ILE A 18 -6.41 17.58 -4.06
C ILE A 18 -5.10 16.97 -4.58
N MET A 19 -4.11 17.81 -4.87
CA MET A 19 -2.79 17.36 -5.31
C MET A 19 -2.12 16.47 -4.26
N VAL A 20 -2.14 16.84 -2.98
CA VAL A 20 -1.56 16.03 -1.91
C VAL A 20 -2.22 14.65 -1.82
N TYR A 21 -3.55 14.56 -1.85
CA TYR A 21 -4.23 13.27 -1.83
C TYR A 21 -3.94 12.43 -3.08
N LEU A 22 -3.82 13.07 -4.25
CA LEU A 22 -3.43 12.37 -5.48
C LEU A 22 -2.00 11.84 -5.37
N GLN A 23 -1.04 12.63 -4.89
CA GLN A 23 0.34 12.19 -4.67
C GLN A 23 0.40 11.00 -3.70
N VAL A 24 -0.29 11.09 -2.56
CA VAL A 24 -0.35 9.99 -1.59
C VAL A 24 -1.00 8.74 -2.20
N PHE A 25 -2.08 8.90 -2.96
CA PHE A 25 -2.73 7.80 -3.67
C PHE A 25 -1.76 7.11 -4.64
N LEU A 26 -1.06 7.89 -5.48
CA LEU A 26 -0.05 7.38 -6.40
C LEU A 26 1.10 6.66 -5.67
N LEU A 27 1.51 7.18 -4.52
CA LEU A 27 2.58 6.61 -3.70
C LEU A 27 2.18 5.27 -3.07
N ILE A 28 0.94 5.14 -2.60
CA ILE A 28 0.39 3.86 -2.11
C ILE A 28 0.31 2.83 -3.25
N MET A 29 -0.14 3.25 -4.44
CA MET A 29 -0.12 2.38 -5.63
C MET A 29 1.30 1.92 -5.98
N ALA A 30 2.29 2.81 -5.93
CA ALA A 30 3.69 2.46 -6.15
C ALA A 30 4.17 1.43 -5.10
N ALA A 31 3.81 1.61 -3.84
CA ALA A 31 4.15 0.69 -2.76
C ALA A 31 3.62 -0.73 -3.02
N ASN A 32 2.37 -0.85 -3.49
CA ASN A 32 1.74 -2.15 -3.76
C ASN A 32 2.23 -2.80 -5.07
N ALA A 33 2.51 -1.99 -6.08
CA ALA A 33 2.98 -2.48 -7.38
C ALA A 33 4.46 -2.92 -7.33
N ALA A 34 5.30 -2.25 -6.54
CA ALA A 34 6.75 -2.48 -6.53
C ALA A 34 7.19 -3.94 -6.23
N PRO A 35 6.59 -4.67 -5.27
CA PRO A 35 6.87 -6.10 -5.07
C PRO A 35 6.64 -6.97 -6.31
N ILE A 36 5.65 -6.61 -7.15
CA ILE A 36 5.36 -7.29 -8.42
C ILE A 36 6.50 -7.01 -9.41
N PHE A 37 6.92 -5.75 -9.56
CA PHE A 37 8.07 -5.39 -10.39
C PHE A 37 9.35 -6.09 -9.94
N GLY A 38 9.62 -6.14 -8.64
CA GLY A 38 10.77 -6.87 -8.09
C GLY A 38 10.75 -8.36 -8.46
N ARG A 39 9.57 -9.00 -8.46
CA ARG A 39 9.40 -10.37 -8.95
C ARG A 39 9.67 -10.49 -10.44
N LEU A 40 9.18 -9.57 -11.27
CA LEU A 40 9.38 -9.61 -12.72
C LEU A 40 10.85 -9.41 -13.10
N LEU A 41 11.53 -8.46 -12.45
CA LEU A 41 12.94 -8.13 -12.72
C LEU A 41 13.89 -9.21 -12.19
N MET A 42 13.68 -9.70 -10.97
CA MET A 42 14.61 -10.63 -10.32
C MET A 42 14.20 -12.10 -10.45
N LYS A 43 13.02 -12.40 -11.00
CA LYS A 43 12.47 -13.76 -11.15
C LYS A 43 12.53 -14.56 -9.85
N GLY A 44 13.36 -15.60 -9.80
CA GLY A 44 13.56 -16.46 -8.62
C GLY A 44 14.59 -15.96 -7.61
N ARG A 45 15.35 -14.90 -7.92
CA ARG A 45 16.38 -14.38 -7.02
C ARG A 45 15.76 -13.61 -5.85
N TRP A 46 16.36 -13.77 -4.66
CA TRP A 46 15.99 -13.07 -3.42
C TRP A 46 14.52 -13.27 -3.03
N ASN A 47 13.98 -14.45 -3.31
CA ASN A 47 12.61 -14.83 -3.01
C ASN A 47 12.44 -15.44 -1.60
N ALA A 48 13.42 -15.27 -0.71
CA ALA A 48 13.35 -15.76 0.66
C ALA A 48 12.13 -15.15 1.38
N PRO A 49 11.31 -15.97 2.04
CA PRO A 49 10.14 -15.49 2.76
C PRO A 49 10.56 -14.73 4.02
N LEU A 50 9.81 -13.68 4.36
CA LEU A 50 10.07 -12.83 5.53
C LEU A 50 9.98 -13.61 6.84
N ASP A 51 9.10 -14.61 6.91
CA ASP A 51 8.93 -15.45 8.09
C ASP A 51 9.91 -16.63 8.15
N GLY A 52 10.79 -16.79 7.15
CA GLY A 52 11.71 -17.92 7.09
C GLY A 52 11.03 -19.30 7.03
N GLY A 53 9.73 -19.36 6.73
CA GLY A 53 8.94 -20.59 6.82
C GLY A 53 8.45 -20.94 8.22
N ALA A 54 8.57 -20.01 9.19
CA ALA A 54 8.08 -20.21 10.54
C ALA A 54 6.56 -20.41 10.57
N THR A 55 6.11 -21.26 11.50
CA THR A 55 4.71 -21.49 11.82
C THR A 55 4.33 -20.83 13.14
N PHE A 56 3.06 -20.45 13.26
CA PHE A 56 2.47 -19.92 14.47
C PHE A 56 1.90 -21.08 15.33
N PHE A 57 1.40 -20.79 16.53
CA PHE A 57 0.93 -21.82 17.47
C PHE A 57 -0.21 -22.68 16.93
N ASP A 58 -0.94 -22.19 15.91
CA ASP A 58 -2.02 -22.88 15.24
C ASP A 58 -1.55 -23.78 14.08
N GLY A 59 -0.23 -23.94 13.92
CA GLY A 59 0.39 -24.74 12.86
C GLY A 59 0.39 -24.09 11.47
N GLN A 60 -0.26 -22.94 11.31
CA GLN A 60 -0.28 -22.19 10.06
C GLN A 60 0.96 -21.29 9.94
N PRO A 61 1.45 -20.96 8.73
CA PRO A 61 2.56 -20.03 8.55
C PRO A 61 2.32 -18.67 9.24
N TRP A 62 3.39 -17.95 9.60
CA TRP A 62 3.23 -16.58 10.11
C TRP A 62 2.67 -15.63 9.06
N LEU A 63 3.31 -15.57 7.89
CA LEU A 63 2.92 -14.70 6.79
C LEU A 63 2.62 -15.53 5.53
N GLY A 64 3.45 -16.55 5.27
CA GLY A 64 3.42 -17.38 4.08
C GLY A 64 4.44 -16.92 3.02
N PRO A 65 4.76 -17.81 2.06
CA PRO A 65 5.90 -17.64 1.13
C PRO A 65 5.75 -16.48 0.13
N SER A 66 4.60 -15.84 0.05
CA SER A 66 4.40 -14.68 -0.82
C SER A 66 5.02 -13.39 -0.28
N LYS A 67 5.22 -13.28 1.04
CA LYS A 67 5.84 -12.12 1.70
C LYS A 67 7.34 -12.32 1.75
N THR A 68 8.09 -11.52 0.99
CA THR A 68 9.53 -11.73 0.76
C THR A 68 10.34 -10.49 1.07
N TYR A 69 11.59 -10.65 1.48
CA TYR A 69 12.52 -9.53 1.70
C TYR A 69 12.66 -8.65 0.45
N ARG A 70 12.76 -9.27 -0.74
CA ARG A 70 12.78 -8.53 -2.00
C ARG A 70 11.53 -7.66 -2.17
N GLY A 71 10.35 -8.18 -1.86
CA GLY A 71 9.10 -7.41 -1.97
C GLY A 71 9.16 -6.13 -1.14
N VAL A 72 9.58 -6.25 0.13
CA VAL A 72 9.72 -5.12 1.05
C VAL A 72 10.76 -4.14 0.53
N VAL A 73 11.96 -4.59 0.16
CA VAL A 73 13.04 -3.72 -0.34
C VAL A 73 12.60 -2.97 -1.60
N PHE A 74 11.94 -3.65 -2.55
CA PHE A 74 11.43 -2.99 -3.76
C PHE A 74 10.35 -1.97 -3.44
N SER A 75 9.47 -2.25 -2.47
CA SER A 75 8.46 -1.29 -2.02
C SER A 75 9.13 -0.04 -1.44
N LEU A 76 10.05 -0.20 -0.48
CA LEU A 76 10.75 0.92 0.15
C LEU A 76 11.53 1.78 -0.85
N VAL A 77 12.33 1.15 -1.71
CA VAL A 77 13.12 1.88 -2.73
C VAL A 77 12.18 2.50 -3.77
N GLY A 78 11.18 1.75 -4.23
CA GLY A 78 10.22 2.19 -5.23
C GLY A 78 9.42 3.40 -4.76
N THR A 79 8.98 3.44 -3.50
CA THR A 79 8.25 4.59 -2.96
C THR A 79 9.15 5.78 -2.68
N VAL A 80 10.41 5.60 -2.30
CA VAL A 80 11.37 6.72 -2.21
C VAL A 80 11.57 7.37 -3.58
N LEU A 81 11.76 6.58 -4.64
CA LEU A 81 11.90 7.08 -6.00
C LEU A 81 10.61 7.72 -6.52
N ALA A 82 9.45 7.11 -6.22
CA ALA A 82 8.16 7.68 -6.60
C ALA A 82 7.88 8.99 -5.87
N ALA A 83 8.28 9.13 -4.59
CA ALA A 83 8.15 10.38 -3.84
C ALA A 83 8.94 11.51 -4.53
N ASP A 84 10.19 11.24 -4.94
CA ASP A 84 11.02 12.21 -5.67
C ASP A 84 10.34 12.67 -6.97
N VAL A 85 9.85 11.73 -7.79
CA VAL A 85 9.10 12.03 -9.03
C VAL A 85 7.82 12.84 -8.75
N LEU A 86 7.16 12.57 -7.63
CA LEU A 86 5.96 13.28 -7.20
C LEU A 86 6.26 14.61 -6.49
N ALA A 87 7.53 15.03 -6.42
CA ALA A 87 7.96 16.22 -5.68
C ALA A 87 7.58 16.17 -4.18
N MET A 88 7.65 14.99 -3.58
CA MET A 88 7.49 14.73 -2.15
C MET A 88 8.83 14.41 -1.49
N PRO A 89 8.99 14.72 -0.19
CA PRO A 89 10.17 14.30 0.57
C PRO A 89 10.40 12.79 0.55
N TRP A 90 11.66 12.36 0.50
CA TRP A 90 12.03 10.94 0.42
C TRP A 90 11.56 10.13 1.64
N ASP A 91 11.51 10.74 2.82
CA ASP A 91 11.06 10.13 4.07
C ASP A 91 9.56 9.84 4.05
N ILE A 92 8.75 10.66 3.37
CA ILE A 92 7.34 10.35 3.08
C ILE A 92 7.22 9.11 2.20
N GLY A 93 8.07 9.00 1.18
CA GLY A 93 8.21 7.78 0.36
C GLY A 93 8.54 6.56 1.20
N LEU A 94 9.59 6.65 2.02
CA LEU A 94 10.04 5.55 2.87
C LEU A 94 8.98 5.12 3.88
N LEU A 95 8.35 6.08 4.55
CA LEU A 95 7.27 5.85 5.52
C LEU A 95 6.06 5.17 4.86
N THR A 96 5.67 5.64 3.67
CA THR A 96 4.56 5.04 2.90
C THR A 96 4.84 3.60 2.54
N GLY A 97 6.02 3.29 1.98
CA GLY A 97 6.39 1.92 1.64
C GLY A 97 6.43 1.00 2.86
N GLY A 98 7.01 1.47 3.97
CA GLY A 98 7.10 0.69 5.21
C GLY A 98 5.74 0.39 5.83
N LEU A 99 4.85 1.38 5.89
CA LEU A 99 3.51 1.22 6.43
C LEU A 99 2.61 0.37 5.52
N ALA A 100 2.72 0.51 4.20
CA ALA A 100 1.98 -0.31 3.24
C ALA A 100 2.39 -1.79 3.38
N MET A 101 3.70 -2.08 3.43
CA MET A 101 4.22 -3.43 3.64
C MET A 101 3.85 -4.00 5.01
N THR A 102 3.75 -3.14 6.03
CA THR A 102 3.25 -3.54 7.36
C THR A 102 1.79 -3.96 7.28
N GLY A 103 0.95 -3.16 6.62
CA GLY A 103 -0.46 -3.49 6.36
C GLY A 103 -0.60 -4.81 5.60
N ASP A 104 0.15 -4.96 4.50
CA ASP A 104 0.18 -6.18 3.67
C ASP A 104 0.60 -7.43 4.46
N CYS A 105 1.59 -7.30 5.36
CA CYS A 105 2.01 -8.38 6.24
C CYS A 105 0.94 -8.71 7.29
N LEU A 106 0.30 -7.70 7.89
CA LEU A 106 -0.78 -7.88 8.84
C LEU A 106 -1.98 -8.59 8.20
N SER A 107 -2.38 -8.18 6.99
CA SER A 107 -3.42 -8.86 6.21
C SER A 107 -3.05 -10.31 5.95
N SER A 108 -1.80 -10.59 5.58
CA SER A 108 -1.34 -11.97 5.38
C SER A 108 -1.39 -12.79 6.65
N PHE A 109 -0.96 -12.23 7.78
CA PHE A 109 -1.02 -12.89 9.09
C PHE A 109 -2.47 -13.25 9.45
N ILE A 110 -3.39 -12.29 9.38
CA ILE A 110 -4.81 -12.51 9.67
C ILE A 110 -5.39 -13.58 8.73
N LYS A 111 -5.07 -13.51 7.43
CA LYS A 111 -5.48 -14.53 6.46
C LYS A 111 -5.02 -15.94 6.83
N ARG A 112 -3.80 -16.11 7.37
CA ARG A 112 -3.32 -17.43 7.82
C ARG A 112 -4.13 -17.95 9.02
N ARG A 113 -4.48 -17.07 9.96
CA ARG A 113 -5.33 -17.43 11.12
C ARG A 113 -6.75 -17.80 10.70
N LEU A 114 -7.24 -17.24 9.59
CA LEU A 114 -8.54 -17.56 9.00
C LEU A 114 -8.50 -18.77 8.04
N GLY A 115 -7.35 -19.46 7.90
CA GLY A 115 -7.22 -20.64 7.06
C GLY A 115 -7.08 -20.38 5.55
N TYR A 116 -6.90 -19.12 5.13
CA TYR A 116 -6.68 -18.81 3.71
C TYR A 116 -5.28 -19.28 3.28
N ALA A 117 -5.18 -19.87 2.09
CA ALA A 117 -3.89 -20.23 1.49
C ALA A 117 -3.06 -18.99 1.13
N SER A 118 -1.72 -19.13 1.09
CA SER A 118 -0.81 -18.04 0.70
C SER A 118 -1.11 -17.53 -0.71
N GLY A 119 -1.27 -16.22 -0.85
CA GLY A 119 -1.68 -15.58 -2.11
C GLY A 119 -3.19 -15.66 -2.39
N GLY A 120 -3.97 -16.31 -1.52
CA GLY A 120 -5.43 -16.22 -1.53
C GLY A 120 -5.88 -14.78 -1.27
N MET A 121 -6.89 -14.38 -2.02
CA MET A 121 -7.54 -13.08 -1.96
C MET A 121 -8.53 -13.05 -0.80
N ALA A 122 -8.50 -11.97 -0.02
CA ALA A 122 -9.54 -11.66 0.96
C ALA A 122 -9.97 -10.19 0.76
N LEU A 123 -11.16 -10.02 0.16
CA LEU A 123 -11.71 -8.71 -0.17
C LEU A 123 -11.80 -7.84 1.08
N GLY A 124 -11.36 -6.58 0.96
CA GLY A 124 -11.28 -5.62 2.06
C GLY A 124 -10.10 -5.86 2.98
N LEU A 125 -9.85 -7.11 3.40
CA LEU A 125 -8.73 -7.44 4.29
C LEU A 125 -7.37 -7.17 3.63
N ASP A 126 -7.23 -7.35 2.32
CA ASP A 126 -6.01 -6.99 1.60
C ASP A 126 -5.91 -5.46 1.40
N GLN A 127 -6.98 -4.82 0.89
CA GLN A 127 -6.91 -3.42 0.47
C GLN A 127 -6.91 -2.40 1.61
N ILE A 128 -7.66 -2.67 2.69
CA ILE A 128 -7.86 -1.70 3.77
C ILE A 128 -6.56 -1.47 4.53
N PRO A 129 -5.86 -2.48 5.07
CA PRO A 129 -4.61 -2.25 5.80
C PRO A 129 -3.50 -1.67 4.91
N GLU A 130 -3.38 -2.15 3.66
CA GLU A 130 -2.39 -1.66 2.68
C GLU A 130 -2.51 -0.15 2.41
N SER A 131 -3.73 0.39 2.37
CA SER A 131 -3.98 1.81 2.12
C SER A 131 -4.10 2.65 3.40
N LEU A 132 -4.80 2.12 4.42
CA LEU A 132 -5.11 2.86 5.63
C LEU A 132 -3.87 3.09 6.50
N PHE A 133 -2.93 2.14 6.58
CA PHE A 133 -1.74 2.30 7.41
C PHE A 133 -0.86 3.48 6.93
N PRO A 134 -0.49 3.57 5.63
CA PRO A 134 0.16 4.76 5.10
C PRO A 134 -0.61 6.06 5.36
N LEU A 135 -1.92 6.07 5.11
CA LEU A 135 -2.75 7.27 5.29
C LEU A 135 -2.78 7.75 6.74
N LEU A 136 -2.84 6.83 7.70
CA LEU A 136 -2.79 7.16 9.13
C LEU A 136 -1.40 7.65 9.53
N GLY A 137 -0.33 7.02 9.06
CA GLY A 137 1.04 7.47 9.35
C GLY A 137 1.38 8.83 8.73
N LEU A 138 0.75 9.17 7.61
CA LEU A 138 0.89 10.46 6.94
C LEU A 138 -0.11 11.53 7.42
N TRP A 139 -1.00 11.20 8.35
CA TRP A 139 -2.00 12.14 8.85
C TRP A 139 -1.35 13.41 9.41
N GLY A 140 -0.46 13.28 10.39
CA GLY A 140 0.28 14.42 10.94
C GLY A 140 1.18 15.11 9.91
N PRO A 141 2.13 14.38 9.28
CA PRO A 141 3.11 14.96 8.36
C PRO A 141 2.51 15.77 7.20
N LEU A 142 1.36 15.35 6.66
CA LEU A 142 0.72 16.00 5.52
C LEU A 142 -0.58 16.74 5.88
N SER A 143 -0.90 16.85 7.17
CA SER A 143 -2.14 17.45 7.67
C SER A 143 -3.40 16.87 7.00
N LEU A 144 -3.45 15.55 6.81
CA LEU A 144 -4.59 14.89 6.17
C LEU A 144 -5.85 15.05 7.04
N SER A 145 -7.01 15.06 6.40
CA SER A 145 -8.30 15.06 7.08
C SER A 145 -8.86 13.65 7.14
N ALA A 146 -9.67 13.36 8.16
CA ALA A 146 -10.31 12.05 8.28
C ALA A 146 -11.15 11.68 7.04
N ILE A 147 -11.87 12.66 6.47
CA ILE A 147 -12.65 12.47 5.25
C ILE A 147 -11.74 12.14 4.06
N GLY A 148 -10.63 12.86 3.91
CA GLY A 148 -9.67 12.59 2.84
C GLY A 148 -9.03 11.22 2.96
N ILE A 149 -8.66 10.80 4.18
CA ILE A 149 -8.17 9.45 4.46
C ILE A 149 -9.19 8.40 4.04
N MET A 150 -10.45 8.52 4.47
CA MET A 150 -11.51 7.57 4.10
C MET A 150 -11.74 7.54 2.59
N ALA A 151 -11.77 8.71 1.94
CA ALA A 151 -11.97 8.83 0.50
C ALA A 151 -10.81 8.20 -0.29
N THR A 152 -9.56 8.47 0.09
CA THR A 152 -8.38 7.91 -0.58
C THR A 152 -8.27 6.40 -0.37
N ALA A 153 -8.54 5.90 0.84
CA ALA A 153 -8.58 4.45 1.11
C ALA A 153 -9.68 3.75 0.29
N GLY A 154 -10.89 4.35 0.24
CA GLY A 154 -11.99 3.85 -0.58
C GLY A 154 -11.66 3.85 -2.07
N ALA A 155 -11.05 4.92 -2.57
CA ALA A 155 -10.60 5.01 -3.96
C ALA A 155 -9.56 3.92 -4.29
N PHE A 156 -8.63 3.65 -3.36
CA PHE A 156 -7.62 2.60 -3.55
C PHE A 156 -8.25 1.21 -3.61
N MET A 157 -9.18 0.92 -2.70
CA MET A 157 -9.91 -0.35 -2.72
C MET A 157 -10.66 -0.55 -4.04
N VAL A 158 -11.38 0.46 -4.51
CA VAL A 158 -12.09 0.41 -5.80
C VAL A 158 -11.11 0.20 -6.94
N PHE A 159 -10.00 0.93 -6.96
CA PHE A 159 -8.97 0.81 -7.99
C PHE A 159 -8.36 -0.59 -8.06
N GLU A 160 -7.96 -1.17 -6.92
CA GLU A 160 -7.41 -2.53 -6.86
C GLU A 160 -8.39 -3.58 -7.40
N LEU A 161 -9.69 -3.43 -7.10
CA LEU A 161 -10.72 -4.34 -7.60
C LEU A 161 -10.87 -4.28 -9.11
N PHE A 162 -10.74 -3.09 -9.72
CA PHE A 162 -10.80 -2.93 -11.17
C PHE A 162 -9.52 -3.36 -11.88
N ILE A 163 -8.35 -3.09 -11.31
CA ILE A 163 -7.06 -3.37 -11.94
C ILE A 163 -6.63 -4.83 -11.79
N SER A 164 -6.96 -5.48 -10.67
CA SER A 164 -6.49 -6.84 -10.40
C SER A 164 -6.89 -7.87 -11.46
N PRO A 165 -8.14 -7.90 -11.98
CA PRO A 165 -8.52 -8.79 -13.09
C PRO A 165 -7.72 -8.53 -14.38
N ILE A 166 -7.39 -7.26 -14.65
CA ILE A 166 -6.61 -6.87 -15.84
C ILE A 166 -5.18 -7.40 -15.69
N LEU A 167 -4.53 -7.16 -14.55
CA LEU A 167 -3.17 -7.65 -14.28
C LEU A 167 -3.09 -9.18 -14.27
N TYR A 168 -4.13 -9.87 -13.81
CA TYR A 168 -4.24 -11.32 -13.88
C TYR A 168 -4.31 -11.80 -15.34
N ARG A 169 -5.12 -11.15 -16.18
CA ARG A 169 -5.25 -11.48 -17.61
C ARG A 169 -3.93 -11.36 -18.37
N PHE A 170 -3.09 -10.39 -18.01
CA PHE A 170 -1.75 -10.21 -18.57
C PHE A 170 -0.66 -11.08 -17.90
N ARG A 171 -1.03 -11.99 -16.97
CA ARG A 171 -0.11 -12.86 -16.20
C ARG A 171 0.94 -12.10 -15.37
N ILE A 172 0.71 -10.82 -15.11
CA ILE A 172 1.54 -9.98 -14.24
C ILE A 172 1.27 -10.33 -12.78
N ARG A 173 0.00 -10.57 -12.45
CA ARG A 173 -0.45 -11.04 -11.14
C ARG A 173 -0.82 -12.52 -11.19
N LYS A 174 -0.49 -13.28 -10.14
CA LYS A 174 -0.78 -14.72 -10.08
C LYS A 174 -2.23 -15.04 -9.68
N ASN A 175 -2.88 -14.17 -8.93
CA ASN A 175 -4.25 -14.33 -8.45
C ASN A 175 -4.98 -12.98 -8.54
N PRO A 176 -6.25 -12.94 -9.00
CA PRO A 176 -7.07 -11.73 -8.94
C PRO A 176 -7.48 -11.38 -7.49
N HIS A 177 -8.00 -10.16 -7.32
CA HIS A 177 -8.64 -9.65 -6.10
C HIS A 177 -10.16 -9.66 -6.25
#